data_AF-A0A6L4YCY9-F1
#
_entry.id   AF-A0A6L4YCY9-F1
#
_cell.length_a   1.000
_cell.length_b   1.000
_cell.length_c   1.000
_cell.angle_alpha   90.00
_cell.angle_beta   90.00
_cell.angle_gamma   90.00
#
_symmetry.space_group_name_H-M   'P 1'
#
loop_
_entity.id
_entity.type
_entity.pdbx_description
1 polymer ?
#
loop_
_entity_poly.entity_id
_entity_poly.type
_entity_poly.pdbx_seq_one_letter_code
_entity_poly.pdbx_strand_id
1 'polypeptide(L)'
;MTELDQYPRHSPLCQSVTRDGKAVRVEIYEDGEGGWLLEVVDDFGNSTVWDDPFATDQEALDEVLKTINEDGMDSLIGAPPDEQQMTGLNQPLSESEFNELDDFLANEANEDTSMDVSTLEGFLTAIAIGPRMVPPSDWLPWVWDMEDGEVEVDFASEAQATRIMSLILRHYNNVIHSFNTDPASFEPIFWRDIQWGAAEWSEGFITGFMFNEDAWSLLSMGQPTWFTPFLRLGTDEGIDITKSAGDAETWMNGIEPALVRIHAYWKEKRGSQPAGIFNDDFHHHRGQKEIAPIVRGGPKIGRNDPCPCGSGKKFKKCCGADGAPSSLH
;
A
#
# COMPACT_ATOMS: atom_id res chain seq x y z
N MET A 1 -26.11 15.74 18.74
CA MET A 1 -25.91 14.62 19.69
C MET A 1 -26.58 13.40 19.09
N THR A 2 -25.92 12.24 19.26
CA THR A 2 -26.15 10.88 18.71
C THR A 2 -25.49 10.64 17.35
N GLU A 3 -24.48 9.78 17.18
CA GLU A 3 -23.84 8.79 18.06
C GLU A 3 -22.35 8.65 17.65
N LEU A 4 -21.47 8.63 18.65
CA LEU A 4 -20.05 8.29 18.55
C LEU A 4 -19.92 6.77 18.64
N ASP A 5 -18.90 6.24 17.98
CA ASP A 5 -18.28 4.91 18.18
C ASP A 5 -19.21 3.69 18.16
N GLN A 6 -19.05 2.87 17.11
CA GLN A 6 -19.18 1.43 17.28
C GLN A 6 -17.98 0.73 16.64
N TYR A 7 -16.82 0.91 17.27
CA TYR A 7 -15.88 -0.21 17.31
C TYR A 7 -16.58 -1.36 18.06
N PRO A 8 -16.45 -2.62 17.62
CA PRO A 8 -17.02 -3.75 18.34
C PRO A 8 -16.53 -3.69 19.78
N ARG A 9 -17.45 -3.68 20.74
CA ARG A 9 -17.07 -3.64 22.15
C ARG A 9 -16.52 -5.02 22.52
N HIS A 10 -15.21 -5.09 22.69
CA HIS A 10 -14.54 -6.32 23.11
C HIS A 10 -14.90 -6.66 24.56
N SER A 11 -15.13 -7.94 24.82
CA SER A 11 -15.33 -8.46 26.16
C SER A 11 -14.01 -8.37 26.96
N PRO A 12 -14.07 -8.09 28.28
CA PRO A 12 -12.90 -8.26 29.15
C PRO A 12 -12.44 -9.72 29.28
N LEU A 13 -13.20 -10.67 28.75
CA LEU A 13 -12.87 -12.10 28.74
C LEU A 13 -12.00 -12.51 27.54
N CYS A 14 -11.69 -11.60 26.61
CA CYS A 14 -10.69 -11.83 25.58
C CYS A 14 -9.35 -12.25 26.22
N GLN A 15 -8.79 -13.38 25.80
CA GLN A 15 -7.58 -13.91 26.41
C GLN A 15 -6.83 -14.89 25.49
N SER A 16 -5.55 -15.08 25.76
CA SER A 16 -4.78 -16.18 25.17
C SER A 16 -4.96 -17.46 26.00
N VAL A 17 -5.25 -18.57 25.33
CA VAL A 17 -5.34 -19.90 25.94
C VAL A 17 -4.19 -20.75 25.41
N THR A 18 -3.42 -21.37 26.31
CA THR A 18 -2.26 -22.19 25.96
C THR A 18 -2.38 -23.60 26.55
N ARG A 19 -2.19 -24.63 25.72
CA ARG A 19 -2.07 -26.04 26.15
C ARG A 19 -1.02 -26.77 25.32
N ASP A 20 -0.26 -27.64 25.98
CA ASP A 20 0.74 -28.51 25.33
C ASP A 20 1.70 -27.77 24.38
N GLY A 21 2.03 -26.52 24.71
CA GLY A 21 2.95 -25.67 23.94
C GLY A 21 2.32 -24.96 22.72
N LYS A 22 1.00 -25.07 22.53
CA LYS A 22 0.25 -24.39 21.47
C LYS A 22 -0.61 -23.28 22.07
N ALA A 23 -0.77 -22.16 21.36
CA ALA A 23 -1.57 -21.03 21.82
C ALA A 23 -2.62 -20.62 20.78
N VAL A 24 -3.76 -20.15 21.28
CA VAL A 24 -4.80 -19.48 20.50
C VAL A 24 -5.23 -18.20 21.24
N ARG A 25 -5.63 -17.17 20.50
CA ARG A 25 -6.28 -15.97 21.04
C ARG A 25 -7.78 -16.09 20.90
N VAL A 26 -8.49 -15.89 22.01
CA VAL A 26 -9.95 -15.84 22.07
C VAL A 26 -10.36 -14.38 22.03
N GLU A 27 -11.05 -13.99 20.96
CA GLU A 27 -11.61 -12.66 20.75
C GLU A 27 -13.14 -12.75 20.84
N ILE A 28 -13.73 -11.95 21.71
CA ILE A 28 -15.17 -11.93 21.97
C ILE A 28 -15.63 -10.49 21.88
N TYR A 29 -16.64 -10.20 21.07
CA TYR A 29 -17.11 -8.83 20.84
C TYR A 29 -18.62 -8.76 20.67
N GLU A 30 -19.22 -7.65 21.10
CA GLU A 30 -20.67 -7.42 20.96
C GLU A 30 -21.07 -7.33 19.47
N ASP A 31 -22.21 -7.93 19.11
CA ASP A 31 -22.76 -7.94 17.74
C ASP A 31 -23.58 -6.69 17.38
N GLY A 32 -23.83 -5.82 18.36
CA GLY A 32 -24.67 -4.62 18.22
C GLY A 32 -26.18 -4.86 18.35
N GLU A 33 -26.63 -6.11 18.42
CA GLU A 33 -28.03 -6.52 18.59
C GLU A 33 -28.31 -7.16 19.96
N GLY A 34 -27.29 -7.22 20.83
CA GLY A 34 -27.38 -7.70 22.22
C GLY A 34 -26.83 -9.11 22.42
N GLY A 35 -26.20 -9.69 21.40
CA GLY A 35 -25.43 -10.93 21.46
C GLY A 35 -23.92 -10.69 21.38
N TRP A 36 -23.18 -11.80 21.43
CA TRP A 36 -21.72 -11.82 21.45
C TRP A 36 -21.19 -12.75 20.37
N LEU A 37 -20.31 -12.23 19.52
CA LEU A 37 -19.59 -13.01 18.53
C LEU A 37 -18.29 -13.54 19.13
N LEU A 38 -17.88 -14.71 18.65
CA LEU A 38 -16.71 -15.41 19.09
C LEU A 38 -15.82 -15.72 17.90
N GLU A 39 -14.56 -15.30 18.02
CA GLU A 39 -13.49 -15.59 17.09
C GLU A 39 -12.30 -16.20 17.86
N VAL A 40 -11.74 -17.29 17.35
CA VAL A 40 -10.51 -17.87 17.85
C VAL A 40 -9.45 -17.83 16.77
N VAL A 41 -8.34 -17.15 17.06
CA VAL A 41 -7.21 -16.99 16.14
C VAL A 41 -6.02 -17.81 16.63
N ASP A 42 -5.49 -18.71 15.80
CA ASP A 42 -4.30 -19.48 16.13
C ASP A 42 -2.98 -18.69 15.91
N ASP A 43 -1.86 -19.27 16.32
CA ASP A 43 -0.52 -18.67 16.13
C ASP A 43 -0.13 -18.53 14.63
N PHE A 44 -0.84 -19.20 13.72
CA PHE A 44 -0.64 -19.09 12.28
C PHE A 44 -1.53 -18.01 11.63
N GLY A 45 -2.42 -17.38 12.40
CA GLY A 45 -3.37 -16.39 11.90
C GLY A 45 -4.60 -17.01 11.23
N ASN A 46 -4.82 -18.33 11.33
CA ASN A 46 -6.11 -18.91 10.96
C ASN A 46 -7.14 -18.50 12.01
N SER A 47 -8.34 -18.22 11.54
CA SER A 47 -9.47 -17.83 12.38
C SER A 47 -10.59 -18.85 12.28
N THR A 48 -11.11 -19.24 13.44
CA THR A 48 -12.37 -19.98 13.56
C THR A 48 -13.39 -19.03 14.16
N VAL A 49 -14.45 -18.74 13.39
CA VAL A 49 -15.55 -17.88 13.83
C VAL A 49 -16.78 -18.76 14.03
N TRP A 50 -17.49 -18.54 15.13
CA TRP A 50 -18.77 -19.21 15.39
C TRP A 50 -19.89 -18.43 14.69
N ASP A 51 -20.69 -19.14 13.89
CA ASP A 51 -21.73 -18.53 13.04
C ASP A 51 -22.89 -17.91 13.83
N ASP A 52 -23.22 -18.48 15.00
CA ASP A 52 -24.34 -18.03 15.84
C ASP A 52 -23.83 -17.17 17.02
N PRO A 53 -24.44 -15.99 17.28
CA PRO A 53 -24.12 -15.18 18.46
C PRO A 53 -24.52 -15.87 19.77
N PHE A 54 -23.71 -15.65 20.81
CA PHE A 54 -23.98 -16.11 22.17
C PHE A 54 -24.77 -15.06 22.97
N ALA A 55 -25.56 -15.50 23.95
CA ALA A 55 -26.34 -14.56 24.76
C ALA A 55 -25.46 -13.81 25.77
N THR A 56 -24.30 -14.36 26.13
CA THR A 56 -23.31 -13.72 27.01
C THR A 56 -21.88 -13.98 26.53
N ASP A 57 -20.95 -13.08 26.87
CA ASP A 57 -19.53 -13.27 26.64
C ASP A 57 -18.94 -14.45 27.42
N GLN A 58 -19.49 -14.76 28.60
CA GLN A 58 -19.11 -15.94 29.36
C GLN A 58 -19.51 -17.25 28.64
N GLU A 59 -20.67 -17.30 28.00
CA GLU A 59 -21.09 -18.46 27.19
C GLU A 59 -20.17 -18.65 25.98
N ALA A 60 -19.76 -17.56 25.32
CA ALA A 60 -18.78 -17.61 24.24
C ALA A 60 -17.43 -18.18 24.73
N LEU A 61 -16.91 -17.71 25.87
CA LEU A 61 -15.67 -18.24 26.44
C LEU A 61 -15.79 -19.71 26.85
N ASP A 62 -16.91 -20.08 27.49
CA ASP A 62 -17.16 -21.45 27.93
C ASP A 62 -17.22 -22.42 26.74
N GLU A 63 -17.76 -21.99 25.60
CA GLU A 63 -17.79 -22.79 24.37
C GLU A 63 -16.37 -23.08 23.86
N VAL A 64 -15.48 -22.08 23.78
CA VAL A 64 -14.07 -22.33 23.38
C VAL A 64 -13.38 -23.31 24.33
N LEU A 65 -13.53 -23.09 25.64
CA LEU A 65 -12.90 -23.95 26.64
C LEU A 65 -13.45 -25.37 26.58
N LYS A 66 -14.74 -25.53 26.27
CA LYS A 66 -15.38 -26.82 26.06
C LYS A 66 -14.85 -27.50 24.80
N THR A 67 -14.78 -26.81 23.66
CA THR A 67 -14.18 -27.35 22.41
C THR A 67 -12.74 -27.81 22.63
N ILE A 68 -11.92 -27.02 23.35
CA ILE A 68 -10.54 -27.41 23.70
C ILE A 68 -10.50 -28.67 24.57
N ASN A 69 -11.47 -28.85 25.48
CA ASN A 69 -11.53 -30.01 26.37
C ASN A 69 -12.07 -31.27 25.69
N GLU A 70 -13.05 -31.13 24.80
CA GLU A 70 -13.74 -32.25 24.14
C GLU A 70 -13.02 -32.70 22.87
N ASP A 71 -12.66 -31.75 22.01
CA ASP A 71 -12.10 -32.01 20.67
C ASP A 71 -10.58 -31.81 20.61
N GLY A 72 -10.01 -31.21 21.65
CA GLY A 72 -8.58 -30.90 21.75
C GLY A 72 -8.22 -29.57 21.10
N MET A 73 -7.09 -28.99 21.50
CA MET A 73 -6.63 -27.69 20.97
C MET A 73 -6.34 -27.72 19.46
N ASP A 74 -6.03 -28.89 18.91
CA ASP A 74 -5.78 -29.09 17.48
C ASP A 74 -7.03 -28.88 16.60
N SER A 75 -8.25 -28.90 17.16
CA SER A 75 -9.46 -28.62 16.39
C SER A 75 -9.63 -27.12 16.07
N LEU A 76 -8.99 -26.25 16.85
CA LEU A 76 -9.02 -24.79 16.72
C LEU A 76 -7.74 -24.23 16.07
N ILE A 77 -6.80 -25.11 15.75
CA ILE A 77 -5.56 -24.76 15.05
C ILE A 77 -5.74 -25.24 13.62
N GLY A 78 -5.80 -24.31 12.69
CA GLY A 78 -5.83 -24.64 11.28
C GLY A 78 -4.55 -25.38 10.89
N ALA A 79 -4.53 -25.98 9.69
CA ALA A 79 -3.26 -26.39 9.15
C ALA A 79 -2.30 -25.18 9.19
N PRO A 80 -1.03 -25.35 9.57
CA PRO A 80 -0.05 -24.32 9.29
C PRO A 80 -0.23 -23.99 7.81
N PRO A 81 -0.42 -22.71 7.44
CA PRO A 81 -0.70 -22.32 6.07
C PRO A 81 0.30 -23.06 5.20
N ASP A 82 -0.23 -23.86 4.27
CA ASP A 82 0.53 -24.77 3.42
C ASP A 82 1.79 -24.00 3.00
N GLU A 83 2.99 -24.54 3.22
CA GLU A 83 4.24 -23.76 3.06
C GLU A 83 4.26 -23.02 1.71
N GLN A 84 3.55 -23.55 0.71
CA GLN A 84 3.30 -22.97 -0.61
C GLN A 84 2.45 -21.67 -0.64
N GLN A 85 1.42 -21.52 0.20
CA GLN A 85 0.56 -20.33 0.28
C GLN A 85 1.24 -19.16 1.02
N MET A 86 2.02 -19.45 2.08
CA MET A 86 2.78 -18.43 2.80
C MET A 86 4.13 -18.11 2.14
N THR A 87 4.68 -19.02 1.33
CA THR A 87 5.78 -18.69 0.40
C THR A 87 5.32 -17.77 -0.72
N GLY A 88 4.07 -17.85 -1.17
CA GLY A 88 3.55 -16.99 -2.24
C GLY A 88 3.53 -15.51 -1.87
N LEU A 89 2.98 -15.15 -0.70
CA LEU A 89 2.79 -13.76 -0.26
C LEU A 89 4.10 -12.98 0.02
N ASN A 90 5.20 -13.70 0.27
CA ASN A 90 6.51 -13.11 0.56
C ASN A 90 7.53 -13.32 -0.58
N GLN A 91 7.14 -14.01 -1.65
CA GLN A 91 7.99 -14.19 -2.82
C GLN A 91 7.95 -12.93 -3.70
N PRO A 92 9.12 -12.38 -4.09
CA PRO A 92 9.20 -11.31 -5.08
C PRO A 92 8.41 -11.66 -6.34
N LEU A 93 7.79 -10.68 -6.97
CA LEU A 93 7.13 -10.89 -8.26
C LEU A 93 8.19 -11.23 -9.32
N SER A 94 7.83 -12.13 -10.23
CA SER A 94 8.64 -12.35 -11.44
C SER A 94 8.36 -11.27 -12.49
N GLU A 95 9.25 -11.14 -13.48
CA GLU A 95 9.06 -10.20 -14.61
C GLU A 95 7.72 -10.39 -15.32
N SER A 96 7.29 -11.64 -15.55
CA SER A 96 5.97 -11.91 -16.13
C SER A 96 4.79 -11.47 -15.26
N GLU A 97 4.97 -11.52 -13.93
CA GLU A 97 3.94 -11.06 -12.99
C GLU A 97 3.88 -9.55 -12.90
N PHE A 98 5.02 -8.86 -13.01
CA PHE A 98 5.04 -7.41 -13.18
C PHE A 98 4.40 -6.99 -14.49
N ASN A 99 4.68 -7.67 -15.60
CA ASN A 99 4.02 -7.38 -16.88
C ASN A 99 2.51 -7.64 -16.83
N GLU A 100 2.07 -8.70 -16.14
CA GLU A 100 0.64 -8.98 -15.92
C GLU A 100 -0.04 -7.85 -15.13
N LEU A 101 0.62 -7.36 -14.08
CA LEU A 101 0.12 -6.25 -13.27
C LEU A 101 0.10 -4.94 -14.07
N ASP A 102 1.16 -4.65 -14.82
CA ASP A 102 1.25 -3.45 -15.66
C ASP A 102 0.18 -3.45 -16.74
N ASP A 103 -0.02 -4.56 -17.45
CA ASP A 103 -1.08 -4.71 -18.45
C ASP A 103 -2.47 -4.49 -17.86
N PHE A 104 -2.71 -4.96 -16.64
CA PHE A 104 -3.98 -4.75 -15.95
C PHE A 104 -4.18 -3.28 -15.59
N LEU A 105 -3.20 -2.66 -14.93
CA LEU A 105 -3.27 -1.26 -14.52
C LEU A 105 -3.36 -0.30 -15.72
N ALA A 106 -2.74 -0.66 -16.83
CA ALA A 106 -2.69 0.13 -18.05
C ALA A 106 -3.95 -0.02 -18.94
N ASN A 107 -4.92 -0.85 -18.55
CA ASN A 107 -6.12 -1.15 -19.32
C ASN A 107 -7.04 0.10 -19.45
N GLU A 108 -7.50 0.39 -20.67
CA GLU A 108 -8.38 1.55 -20.95
C GLU A 108 -9.70 1.52 -20.16
N ALA A 109 -10.09 0.37 -19.61
CA ALA A 109 -11.26 0.22 -18.75
C ALA A 109 -11.06 0.80 -17.33
N ASN A 110 -9.82 0.98 -16.88
CA ASN A 110 -9.47 1.37 -15.50
C ASN A 110 -9.19 2.88 -15.33
N GLU A 111 -9.69 3.71 -16.27
CA GLU A 111 -9.51 5.17 -16.32
C GLU A 111 -8.03 5.65 -16.47
N ASP A 112 -7.83 6.90 -16.93
CA ASP A 112 -6.48 7.46 -17.16
C ASP A 112 -5.76 7.85 -15.84
N THR A 113 -6.34 7.55 -14.67
CA THR A 113 -5.82 7.92 -13.34
C THR A 113 -5.23 6.76 -12.54
N SER A 114 -5.27 5.52 -13.05
CA SER A 114 -4.63 4.37 -12.42
C SER A 114 -3.10 4.48 -12.44
N MET A 115 -2.46 4.03 -11.36
CA MET A 115 -0.99 3.93 -11.28
C MET A 115 -0.46 2.92 -12.30
N ASP A 116 0.68 3.19 -12.94
CA ASP A 116 1.49 2.13 -13.56
C ASP A 116 2.36 1.41 -12.52
N VAL A 117 3.06 0.32 -12.91
CA VAL A 117 3.88 -0.45 -11.95
C VAL A 117 5.01 0.36 -11.32
N SER A 118 5.62 1.30 -12.06
CA SER A 118 6.70 2.14 -11.55
C SER A 118 6.17 3.12 -10.49
N THR A 119 5.03 3.76 -10.79
CA THR A 119 4.30 4.65 -9.89
C THR A 119 3.83 3.89 -8.65
N LEU A 120 3.28 2.70 -8.83
CA LEU A 120 2.84 1.81 -7.75
C LEU A 120 3.99 1.47 -6.79
N GLU A 121 5.17 1.11 -7.30
CA GLU A 121 6.31 0.78 -6.42
C GLU A 121 6.75 2.01 -5.61
N GLY A 122 6.85 3.18 -6.24
CA GLY A 122 7.17 4.43 -5.56
C GLY A 122 6.17 4.73 -4.44
N PHE A 123 4.88 4.62 -4.75
CA PHE A 123 3.79 4.81 -3.79
C PHE A 123 3.86 3.84 -2.62
N LEU A 124 3.92 2.53 -2.90
CA LEU A 124 4.04 1.50 -1.87
C LEU A 124 5.31 1.66 -1.03
N THR A 125 6.41 2.16 -1.61
CA THR A 125 7.63 2.48 -0.88
C THR A 125 7.41 3.58 0.13
N ALA A 126 6.74 4.67 -0.22
CA ALA A 126 6.39 5.73 0.72
C ALA A 126 5.51 5.20 1.87
N ILE A 127 4.50 4.38 1.56
CA ILE A 127 3.66 3.73 2.57
C ILE A 127 4.48 2.84 3.51
N ALA A 128 5.37 2.01 2.96
CA ALA A 128 6.15 1.03 3.71
C ALA A 128 7.18 1.70 4.66
N ILE A 129 7.87 2.74 4.20
CA ILE A 129 8.95 3.37 4.97
C ILE A 129 8.49 4.56 5.82
N GLY A 130 7.23 4.97 5.66
CA GLY A 130 6.64 6.17 6.23
C GLY A 130 6.42 6.19 7.74
N PRO A 131 5.84 7.27 8.28
CA PRO A 131 5.81 7.53 9.72
C PRO A 131 4.99 6.52 10.53
N ARG A 132 3.99 5.88 9.92
CA ARG A 132 3.08 4.92 10.57
C ARG A 132 2.66 3.82 9.62
N MET A 133 2.09 2.74 10.18
CA MET A 133 1.37 1.75 9.38
C MET A 133 0.09 2.38 8.81
N VAL A 134 -0.18 2.09 7.54
CA VAL A 134 -1.40 2.47 6.83
C VAL A 134 -2.10 1.18 6.37
N PRO A 135 -3.34 0.92 6.81
CA PRO A 135 -4.09 -0.25 6.39
C PRO A 135 -4.29 -0.29 4.87
N PRO A 136 -4.27 -1.47 4.23
CA PRO A 136 -4.56 -1.60 2.80
C PRO A 136 -5.87 -0.95 2.36
N SER A 137 -6.92 -1.00 3.18
CA SER A 137 -8.19 -0.34 2.89
C SER A 137 -8.08 1.17 2.62
N ASP A 138 -7.06 1.83 3.18
CA ASP A 138 -6.91 3.28 3.08
C ASP A 138 -6.14 3.68 1.81
N TRP A 139 -5.14 2.89 1.40
CA TRP A 139 -4.27 3.24 0.26
C TRP A 139 -4.60 2.49 -1.03
N LEU A 140 -5.29 1.35 -0.96
CA LEU A 140 -5.62 0.54 -2.12
C LEU A 140 -6.49 1.27 -3.15
N PRO A 141 -7.48 2.10 -2.78
CA PRO A 141 -8.25 2.86 -3.76
C PRO A 141 -7.39 3.78 -4.64
N TRP A 142 -6.28 4.30 -4.09
CA TRP A 142 -5.35 5.19 -4.78
C TRP A 142 -4.53 4.50 -5.87
N VAL A 143 -4.43 3.17 -5.83
CA VAL A 143 -3.78 2.40 -6.89
C VAL A 143 -4.57 2.52 -8.20
N TRP A 144 -5.90 2.58 -8.08
CA TRP A 144 -6.83 2.63 -9.21
C TRP A 144 -7.10 4.06 -9.67
N ASP A 145 -7.02 5.01 -8.73
CA ASP A 145 -7.26 6.42 -8.98
C ASP A 145 -6.37 7.28 -8.11
N MET A 146 -5.29 7.76 -8.72
CA MET A 146 -4.32 8.64 -8.08
C MET A 146 -4.85 10.03 -7.78
N GLU A 147 -6.01 10.42 -8.32
CA GLU A 147 -6.54 11.78 -8.15
C GLU A 147 -7.44 11.86 -6.91
N ASP A 148 -8.46 11.01 -6.82
CA ASP A 148 -9.47 11.09 -5.75
C ASP A 148 -9.60 9.78 -4.93
N GLY A 149 -9.07 8.66 -5.42
CA GLY A 149 -9.24 7.34 -4.80
C GLY A 149 -10.68 6.85 -4.79
N GLU A 150 -11.52 7.33 -5.71
CA GLU A 150 -12.97 7.04 -5.74
C GLU A 150 -13.37 6.09 -6.88
N VAL A 151 -12.49 5.84 -7.85
CA VAL A 151 -12.80 4.96 -9.00
C VAL A 151 -12.95 3.50 -8.57
N GLU A 152 -14.06 2.89 -8.98
CA GLU A 152 -14.29 1.46 -8.85
C GLU A 152 -13.57 0.68 -9.96
N VAL A 153 -12.93 -0.43 -9.60
CA VAL A 153 -12.23 -1.29 -10.57
C VAL A 153 -13.19 -2.31 -11.16
N ASP A 154 -13.24 -2.38 -12.49
CA ASP A 154 -14.00 -3.41 -13.20
C ASP A 154 -13.16 -4.68 -13.37
N PHE A 155 -13.26 -5.59 -12.39
CA PHE A 155 -12.67 -6.92 -12.50
C PHE A 155 -13.56 -7.83 -13.36
N ALA A 156 -12.97 -8.47 -14.37
CA ALA A 156 -13.66 -9.43 -15.22
C ALA A 156 -14.14 -10.68 -14.47
N SER A 157 -13.57 -10.98 -13.29
CA SER A 157 -13.99 -12.07 -12.40
C SER A 157 -13.38 -11.93 -11.00
N GLU A 158 -13.96 -12.62 -10.01
CA GLU A 158 -13.38 -12.76 -8.66
C GLU A 158 -11.97 -13.36 -8.68
N ALA A 159 -11.69 -14.26 -9.63
CA ALA A 159 -10.37 -14.85 -9.81
C ALA A 159 -9.34 -13.80 -10.27
N GLN A 160 -9.73 -12.88 -11.17
CA GLN A 160 -8.87 -11.77 -11.57
C GLN A 160 -8.66 -10.81 -10.41
N ALA A 161 -9.71 -10.46 -9.66
CA ALA A 161 -9.60 -9.60 -8.49
C ALA A 161 -8.62 -10.18 -7.46
N THR A 162 -8.77 -11.46 -7.12
CA THR A 162 -7.88 -12.18 -6.21
C THR A 162 -6.43 -12.19 -6.71
N ARG A 163 -6.24 -12.41 -8.02
CA ARG A 163 -4.91 -12.45 -8.64
C ARG A 163 -4.21 -11.09 -8.58
N ILE A 164 -4.87 -10.03 -9.03
CA ILE A 164 -4.29 -8.68 -9.02
C ILE A 164 -4.02 -8.20 -7.59
N MET A 165 -4.97 -8.45 -6.67
CA MET A 165 -4.76 -8.12 -5.25
C MET A 165 -3.55 -8.84 -4.67
N SER A 166 -3.39 -10.13 -5.00
CA SER A 166 -2.22 -10.91 -4.58
C SER A 166 -0.91 -10.32 -5.10
N LEU A 167 -0.87 -9.86 -6.36
CA LEU A 167 0.34 -9.25 -6.93
C LEU A 167 0.72 -7.96 -6.20
N ILE A 168 -0.25 -7.06 -5.97
CA ILE A 168 -0.02 -5.79 -5.27
C ILE A 168 0.46 -6.04 -3.84
N LEU A 169 -0.21 -6.90 -3.09
CA LEU A 169 0.15 -7.19 -1.69
C LEU A 169 1.50 -7.92 -1.58
N ARG A 170 1.81 -8.85 -2.50
CA ARG A 170 3.14 -9.48 -2.58
C ARG A 170 4.25 -8.47 -2.82
N HIS A 171 4.01 -7.54 -3.74
CA HIS A 171 4.97 -6.49 -4.02
C HIS A 171 5.16 -5.56 -2.82
N TYR A 172 4.08 -5.11 -2.19
CA TYR A 172 4.13 -4.32 -0.95
C TYR A 172 4.91 -5.04 0.17
N ASN A 173 4.63 -6.33 0.39
CA ASN A 173 5.34 -7.15 1.38
C ASN A 173 6.82 -7.27 1.04
N ASN A 174 7.18 -7.39 -0.24
CA ASN A 174 8.56 -7.43 -0.69
C ASN A 174 9.31 -6.11 -0.43
N VAL A 175 8.66 -4.97 -0.66
CA VAL A 175 9.20 -3.65 -0.31
C VAL A 175 9.45 -3.57 1.20
N ILE A 176 8.45 -3.91 2.03
CA ILE A 176 8.59 -3.95 3.49
C ILE A 176 9.75 -4.87 3.91
N HIS A 177 9.84 -6.06 3.31
CA HIS A 177 10.88 -7.03 3.62
C HIS A 177 12.26 -6.45 3.33
N SER A 178 12.48 -5.89 2.13
CA SER A 178 13.75 -5.29 1.70
C SER A 178 14.22 -4.22 2.68
N PHE A 179 13.37 -3.29 3.07
CA PHE A 179 13.73 -2.25 4.04
C PHE A 179 13.92 -2.79 5.48
N ASN A 180 13.31 -3.91 5.83
CA ASN A 180 13.53 -4.51 7.15
C ASN A 180 14.80 -5.36 7.26
N THR A 181 15.25 -5.95 6.16
CA THR A 181 16.41 -6.86 6.13
C THR A 181 17.68 -6.18 5.64
N ASP A 182 17.67 -5.61 4.44
CA ASP A 182 18.79 -4.88 3.84
C ASP A 182 18.29 -3.71 2.95
N PRO A 183 18.05 -2.52 3.54
CA PRO A 183 17.62 -1.34 2.80
C PRO A 183 18.50 -0.97 1.60
N ALA A 184 19.79 -1.33 1.64
CA ALA A 184 20.74 -0.98 0.59
C ALA A 184 20.64 -1.91 -0.63
N SER A 185 19.91 -3.03 -0.53
CA SER A 185 19.66 -3.93 -1.65
C SER A 185 18.37 -3.63 -2.40
N PHE A 186 17.61 -2.59 -1.99
CA PHE A 186 16.39 -2.20 -2.66
C PHE A 186 16.71 -1.54 -4.01
N GLU A 187 16.22 -2.12 -5.11
CA GLU A 187 16.43 -1.63 -6.47
C GLU A 187 15.10 -1.09 -7.04
N PRO A 188 14.95 0.23 -7.22
CA PRO A 188 13.74 0.80 -7.81
C PRO A 188 13.46 0.33 -9.25
N ILE A 189 12.20 0.06 -9.57
CA ILE A 189 11.70 -0.26 -10.90
C ILE A 189 11.52 1.04 -11.69
N PHE A 190 12.58 1.40 -12.42
CA PHE A 190 12.60 2.52 -13.35
C PHE A 190 12.23 2.09 -14.77
N TRP A 191 11.44 2.91 -15.48
CA TRP A 191 11.21 2.75 -16.91
C TRP A 191 12.51 3.02 -17.68
N ARG A 192 12.92 2.10 -18.57
CA ARG A 192 14.21 2.22 -19.27
C ARG A 192 14.16 2.93 -20.63
N ASP A 193 12.96 3.18 -21.19
CA ASP A 193 12.85 3.42 -22.63
C ASP A 193 12.62 4.88 -23.09
N ILE A 194 12.43 5.84 -22.19
CA ILE A 194 12.35 7.26 -22.57
C ILE A 194 13.13 8.10 -21.54
N GLN A 195 13.87 9.10 -22.02
CA GLN A 195 14.81 9.92 -21.24
C GLN A 195 14.22 10.32 -19.87
N TRP A 196 14.87 9.83 -18.80
CA TRP A 196 14.61 10.01 -17.36
C TRP A 196 13.61 9.02 -16.72
N GLY A 197 14.06 7.78 -16.53
CA GLY A 197 13.28 6.61 -16.09
C GLY A 197 12.71 6.58 -14.66
N ALA A 198 12.74 7.68 -13.92
CA ALA A 198 12.35 7.70 -12.51
C ALA A 198 11.21 8.69 -12.21
N ALA A 199 10.57 9.26 -13.24
CA ALA A 199 9.55 10.27 -13.05
C ALA A 199 8.28 9.69 -12.41
N GLU A 200 7.75 8.63 -13.01
CA GLU A 200 6.58 7.86 -12.55
C GLU A 200 6.81 7.33 -11.13
N TRP A 201 7.96 6.68 -10.91
CA TRP A 201 8.39 6.22 -9.58
C TRP A 201 8.40 7.35 -8.55
N SER A 202 8.97 8.50 -8.90
CA SER A 202 9.07 9.65 -7.99
C SER A 202 7.72 10.31 -7.74
N GLU A 203 6.84 10.38 -8.74
CA GLU A 203 5.44 10.85 -8.58
C GLU A 203 4.71 9.95 -7.58
N GLY A 204 4.78 8.63 -7.76
CA GLY A 204 4.19 7.66 -6.82
C GLY A 204 4.71 7.84 -5.39
N PHE A 205 6.02 7.97 -5.21
CA PHE A 205 6.62 8.19 -3.88
C PHE A 205 6.13 9.49 -3.22
N ILE A 206 5.99 10.57 -3.99
CA ILE A 206 5.45 11.84 -3.49
C ILE A 206 3.95 11.71 -3.15
N THR A 207 3.17 11.02 -3.96
CA THR A 207 1.74 10.77 -3.70
C THR A 207 1.52 10.11 -2.35
N GLY A 208 2.37 9.16 -1.95
CA GLY A 208 2.29 8.50 -0.65
C GLY A 208 2.42 9.44 0.57
N PHE A 209 2.92 10.67 0.39
CA PHE A 209 3.07 11.62 1.50
C PHE A 209 1.74 12.05 2.08
N MET A 210 0.66 11.95 1.31
CA MET A 210 -0.69 12.27 1.79
C MET A 210 -1.11 11.44 3.01
N PHE A 211 -0.54 10.23 3.17
CA PHE A 211 -0.76 9.36 4.32
C PHE A 211 0.10 9.80 5.51
N ASN A 212 -0.19 10.99 6.03
CA ASN A 212 0.50 11.77 7.08
C ASN A 212 1.37 12.92 6.52
N GLU A 213 0.72 13.83 5.79
CA GLU A 213 1.35 14.99 5.14
C GLU A 213 2.16 15.86 6.11
N ASP A 214 1.65 16.08 7.33
CA ASP A 214 2.33 16.88 8.35
C ASP A 214 3.70 16.28 8.73
N ALA A 215 3.75 14.97 8.98
CA ALA A 215 5.00 14.30 9.34
C ALA A 215 6.01 14.29 8.20
N TRP A 216 5.56 14.03 6.97
CA TRP A 216 6.39 14.09 5.77
C TRP A 216 6.93 15.49 5.51
N SER A 217 6.08 16.50 5.62
CA SER A 217 6.44 17.91 5.46
C SER A 217 7.46 18.36 6.49
N LEU A 218 7.28 17.99 7.76
CA LEU A 218 8.23 18.29 8.83
C LEU A 218 9.60 17.67 8.57
N LEU A 219 9.64 16.41 8.12
CA LEU A 219 10.90 15.75 7.77
C LEU A 219 11.55 16.41 6.54
N SER A 220 10.78 16.73 5.51
CA SER A 220 11.27 17.41 4.30
C SER A 220 11.86 18.78 4.61
N MET A 221 11.20 19.58 5.47
CA MET A 221 11.75 20.86 5.92
C MET A 221 13.02 20.70 6.75
N GLY A 222 13.11 19.65 7.58
CA GLY A 222 14.28 19.37 8.41
C GLY A 222 15.46 18.78 7.63
N GLN A 223 15.19 18.05 6.54
CA GLN A 223 16.17 17.30 5.75
C GLN A 223 15.92 17.45 4.23
N PRO A 224 15.93 18.68 3.68
CA PRO A 224 15.49 18.94 2.30
C PRO A 224 16.30 18.19 1.24
N THR A 225 17.58 17.93 1.49
CA THR A 225 18.45 17.18 0.56
C THR A 225 18.08 15.71 0.43
N TRP A 226 17.33 15.14 1.38
CA TRP A 226 16.82 13.78 1.26
C TRP A 226 15.66 13.72 0.28
N PHE A 227 14.90 14.80 0.12
CA PHE A 227 13.71 14.83 -0.72
C PHE A 227 13.97 15.39 -2.12
N THR A 228 15.08 16.12 -2.28
CA THR A 228 15.43 16.77 -3.55
C THR A 228 15.42 15.81 -4.75
N PRO A 229 15.96 14.57 -4.68
CA PRO A 229 15.88 13.61 -5.78
C PRO A 229 14.45 13.39 -6.30
N PHE A 230 13.50 13.09 -5.39
CA PHE A 230 12.12 12.83 -5.76
C PHE A 230 11.44 14.08 -6.29
N LEU A 231 11.66 15.24 -5.66
CA LEU A 231 11.07 16.51 -6.14
C LEU A 231 11.60 16.88 -7.52
N ARG A 232 12.89 16.65 -7.79
CA ARG A 232 13.54 16.92 -9.08
C ARG A 232 13.08 16.00 -10.20
N LEU A 233 12.59 14.81 -9.86
CA LEU A 233 12.23 13.77 -10.83
C LEU A 233 10.73 13.59 -10.98
N GLY A 234 9.92 13.84 -9.93
CA GLY A 234 8.49 13.52 -9.87
C GLY A 234 7.54 14.71 -9.80
N THR A 235 8.04 15.96 -9.92
CA THR A 235 7.18 17.16 -10.02
C THR A 235 7.39 17.85 -11.34
N ASP A 236 6.33 18.45 -11.91
CA ASP A 236 6.41 19.19 -13.19
C ASP A 236 7.56 20.22 -13.17
N GLU A 237 7.63 21.05 -12.12
CA GLU A 237 8.70 22.05 -11.95
C GLU A 237 10.08 21.40 -11.82
N GLY A 238 10.19 20.36 -10.99
CA GLY A 238 11.45 19.65 -10.80
C GLY A 238 11.97 19.03 -12.10
N ILE A 239 11.09 18.36 -12.85
CA ILE A 239 11.39 17.74 -14.14
C ILE A 239 11.89 18.79 -15.14
N ASP A 240 11.23 19.94 -15.22
CA ASP A 240 11.62 21.03 -16.11
C ASP A 240 13.00 21.58 -15.77
N ILE A 241 13.30 21.79 -14.49
CA ILE A 241 14.62 22.27 -14.07
C ILE A 241 15.68 21.18 -14.32
N THR A 242 15.35 19.92 -14.06
CA THR A 242 16.25 18.77 -14.27
C THR A 242 16.61 18.57 -15.75
N LYS A 243 15.62 18.65 -16.64
CA LYS A 243 15.83 18.63 -18.09
C LYS A 243 16.69 19.80 -18.54
N SER A 244 16.41 21.00 -18.02
CA SER A 244 17.17 22.21 -18.35
C SER A 244 18.63 22.16 -17.89
N ALA A 245 18.88 21.56 -16.72
CA ALA A 245 20.22 21.41 -16.15
C ALA A 245 20.98 20.20 -16.72
N GLY A 246 20.28 19.22 -17.30
CA GLY A 246 20.87 17.98 -17.82
C GLY A 246 21.43 17.07 -16.73
N ASP A 247 20.84 17.10 -15.53
CA ASP A 247 21.41 16.51 -14.32
C ASP A 247 20.59 15.36 -13.71
N ALA A 248 19.61 14.78 -14.40
CA ALA A 248 18.78 13.76 -13.77
C ALA A 248 19.52 12.47 -13.40
N GLU A 249 20.65 12.12 -14.02
CA GLU A 249 21.46 10.99 -13.53
C GLU A 249 21.94 11.24 -12.09
N THR A 250 22.26 12.51 -11.76
CA THR A 250 22.64 12.90 -10.40
C THR A 250 21.47 12.69 -9.43
N TRP A 251 20.26 13.05 -9.84
CA TRP A 251 19.06 12.89 -9.02
C TRP A 251 18.63 11.42 -8.91
N MET A 252 18.71 10.65 -9.99
CA MET A 252 18.40 9.21 -9.99
C MET A 252 19.34 8.46 -9.03
N ASN A 253 20.65 8.72 -9.10
CA ASN A 253 21.62 8.17 -8.16
C ASN A 253 21.41 8.64 -6.70
N GLY A 254 20.59 9.67 -6.49
CA GLY A 254 20.21 10.19 -5.18
C GLY A 254 19.02 9.47 -4.54
N ILE A 255 18.23 8.70 -5.30
CA ILE A 255 17.00 8.04 -4.83
C ILE A 255 17.32 7.00 -3.75
N GLU A 256 18.11 5.98 -4.04
CA GLU A 256 18.35 4.87 -3.10
C GLU A 256 18.97 5.36 -1.77
N PRO A 257 20.02 6.21 -1.77
CA PRO A 257 20.58 6.72 -0.52
C PRO A 257 19.59 7.57 0.28
N ALA A 258 18.66 8.26 -0.39
CA ALA A 258 17.62 9.02 0.29
C ALA A 258 16.59 8.11 0.95
N LEU A 259 16.14 7.05 0.27
CA LEU A 259 15.21 6.07 0.82
C LEU A 259 15.77 5.41 2.09
N VAL A 260 17.04 5.01 2.07
CA VAL A 260 17.71 4.44 3.25
C VAL A 260 17.70 5.41 4.43
N ARG A 261 17.96 6.71 4.21
CA ARG A 261 17.94 7.73 5.27
C ARG A 261 16.54 7.99 5.81
N ILE A 262 15.55 8.12 4.92
CA ILE A 262 14.14 8.33 5.28
C ILE A 262 13.63 7.15 6.10
N HIS A 263 13.86 5.92 5.60
CA HIS A 263 13.48 4.70 6.30
C HIS A 263 14.12 4.60 7.69
N ALA A 264 15.43 4.84 7.80
CA ALA A 264 16.13 4.80 9.09
C ALA A 264 15.55 5.81 10.09
N TYR A 265 15.26 7.03 9.64
CA TYR A 265 14.64 8.07 10.46
C TYR A 265 13.28 7.64 11.00
N TRP A 266 12.37 7.17 10.13
CA TRP A 266 11.04 6.77 10.58
C TRP A 266 11.06 5.47 11.39
N LYS A 267 11.93 4.52 11.07
CA LYS A 267 12.11 3.29 11.86
C LYS A 267 12.52 3.61 13.30
N GLU A 268 13.43 4.55 13.51
CA GLU A 268 13.82 5.02 14.84
C GLU A 268 12.62 5.65 15.58
N LYS A 269 11.83 6.49 14.89
CA LYS A 269 10.66 7.15 15.48
C LYS A 269 9.53 6.17 15.84
N ARG A 270 9.25 5.18 14.98
CA ARG A 270 8.28 4.11 15.26
C ARG A 270 8.72 3.25 16.46
N GLY A 271 10.01 2.95 16.57
CA GLY A 271 10.56 2.18 17.70
C GLY A 271 10.65 2.96 19.02
N SER A 272 10.63 4.30 18.96
CA SER A 272 10.71 5.17 20.14
C SER A 272 9.35 5.56 20.71
N GLN A 273 8.24 5.24 20.02
CA GLN A 273 6.90 5.42 20.56
C GLN A 273 6.56 4.24 21.47
N PRO A 274 6.10 4.48 22.72
CA PRO A 274 5.63 3.41 23.58
C PRO A 274 4.43 2.73 22.92
N ALA A 275 4.47 1.39 22.82
CA ALA A 275 3.32 0.59 22.41
C ALA A 275 2.12 0.96 23.30
N GLY A 276 1.14 1.66 22.73
CA GLY A 276 -0.06 2.13 23.45
C GLY A 276 -0.32 3.63 23.45
N ILE A 277 0.53 4.47 22.84
CA ILE A 277 0.15 5.86 22.48
C ILE A 277 0.14 5.96 20.97
N PHE A 278 -0.89 5.41 20.33
CA PHE A 278 -1.34 5.98 19.07
C PHE A 278 -1.89 7.35 19.47
N ASN A 279 -1.22 8.43 19.08
CA ASN A 279 -1.87 9.74 19.13
C ASN A 279 -3.05 9.65 18.14
N ASP A 280 -4.21 9.36 18.70
CA ASP A 280 -5.54 9.40 18.09
C ASP A 280 -5.95 10.83 17.66
N ASP A 281 -5.01 11.77 17.71
CA ASP A 281 -5.18 13.15 17.22
C ASP A 281 -5.25 13.24 15.68
N PHE A 282 -4.98 12.15 14.95
CA PHE A 282 -4.98 12.15 13.48
C PHE A 282 -6.22 11.55 12.82
N HIS A 283 -7.19 11.02 13.57
CA HIS A 283 -8.46 10.51 13.02
C HIS A 283 -9.56 11.57 12.80
N HIS A 284 -9.29 12.86 13.08
CA HIS A 284 -10.29 13.93 13.02
C HIS A 284 -10.21 14.91 11.84
N HIS A 285 -9.52 14.56 10.74
CA HIS A 285 -9.56 15.36 9.51
C HIS A 285 -10.27 14.66 8.34
N ARG A 286 -11.45 14.08 8.61
CA ARG A 286 -12.55 14.03 7.63
C ARG A 286 -13.34 15.35 7.61
N GLY A 287 -12.63 16.46 7.77
CA GLY A 287 -13.17 17.81 7.76
C GLY A 287 -12.60 18.54 6.56
N GLN A 288 -13.43 18.68 5.52
CA GLN A 288 -13.23 19.53 4.36
C GLN A 288 -12.47 20.80 4.75
N LYS A 289 -11.19 20.86 4.38
CA LYS A 289 -10.49 22.12 4.17
C LYS A 289 -10.23 22.14 2.68
N GLU A 290 -10.98 22.98 1.97
CA GLU A 290 -10.67 23.33 0.59
C GLU A 290 -9.24 23.87 0.56
N ILE A 291 -8.30 23.01 0.20
CA ILE A 291 -6.96 23.39 -0.21
C ILE A 291 -7.02 23.38 -1.73
N ALA A 292 -6.79 24.54 -2.33
CA ALA A 292 -6.85 24.70 -3.77
C ALA A 292 -5.91 23.68 -4.46
N PRO A 293 -6.37 22.99 -5.50
CA PRO A 293 -5.53 22.05 -6.24
C PRO A 293 -4.29 22.77 -6.77
N ILE A 294 -3.13 22.11 -6.68
CA ILE A 294 -1.93 22.54 -7.40
C ILE A 294 -2.30 22.52 -8.88
N VAL A 295 -2.46 23.70 -9.47
CA VAL A 295 -2.81 23.86 -10.89
C VAL A 295 -1.62 23.42 -11.73
N ARG A 296 -1.70 22.19 -12.27
CA ARG A 296 -0.82 21.66 -13.33
C ARG A 296 -0.81 22.65 -14.49
N GLY A 297 0.37 23.23 -14.80
CA GLY A 297 0.54 24.39 -15.68
C GLY A 297 0.57 24.08 -17.19
N GLY A 298 0.02 22.96 -17.64
CA GLY A 298 -0.05 22.61 -19.06
C GLY A 298 -0.97 21.41 -19.32
N PRO A 299 -1.52 21.26 -20.53
CA PRO A 299 -2.32 20.09 -20.88
C PRO A 299 -1.45 18.83 -20.80
N LYS A 300 -1.68 18.00 -19.77
CA LYS A 300 -1.16 16.64 -19.71
C LYS A 300 -1.63 15.91 -20.97
N ILE A 301 -0.69 15.44 -21.79
CA ILE A 301 -1.05 14.65 -22.96
C ILE A 301 -1.38 13.23 -22.50
N GLY A 302 -2.64 12.85 -22.62
CA GLY A 302 -3.11 11.53 -22.24
C GLY A 302 -2.42 10.47 -23.09
N ARG A 303 -2.15 9.31 -22.49
CA ARG A 303 -1.54 8.15 -23.17
C ARG A 303 -2.31 7.74 -24.44
N ASN A 304 -3.59 8.09 -24.51
CA ASN A 304 -4.51 7.85 -25.63
C ASN A 304 -4.72 9.04 -26.58
N ASP A 305 -4.19 10.23 -26.28
CA ASP A 305 -4.34 11.43 -27.11
C ASP A 305 -3.63 11.30 -28.47
N PRO A 306 -4.02 12.08 -29.50
CA PRO A 306 -3.28 12.15 -30.75
C PRO A 306 -1.81 12.50 -30.50
N CYS A 307 -0.86 11.69 -30.98
CA CYS A 307 0.56 11.97 -30.76
C CYS A 307 0.94 13.32 -31.40
N PRO A 308 1.65 14.21 -30.68
CA PRO A 308 2.04 15.54 -31.14
C PRO A 308 3.02 15.50 -32.31
N CYS A 309 3.64 14.34 -32.62
CA CYS A 309 4.51 14.18 -33.78
C CYS A 309 3.79 14.29 -35.14
N GLY A 310 2.47 14.46 -35.14
CA GLY A 310 1.67 14.61 -36.36
C GLY A 310 1.37 13.30 -37.09
N SER A 311 1.61 12.14 -36.47
CA SER A 311 1.35 10.82 -37.06
C SER A 311 -0.14 10.47 -37.18
N GLY A 312 -1.01 11.20 -36.47
CA GLY A 312 -2.44 10.90 -36.38
C GLY A 312 -2.79 9.64 -35.57
N LYS A 313 -1.81 9.01 -34.93
CA LYS A 313 -1.98 7.83 -34.05
C LYS A 313 -2.09 8.26 -32.59
N LYS A 314 -2.72 7.42 -31.73
CA LYS A 314 -2.68 7.59 -30.26
C LYS A 314 -1.22 7.64 -29.76
N PHE A 315 -0.92 8.42 -28.73
CA PHE A 315 0.44 8.59 -28.17
C PHE A 315 1.09 7.24 -27.90
N LYS A 316 0.43 6.33 -27.17
CA LYS A 316 0.90 4.96 -26.89
C LYS A 316 1.08 4.03 -28.09
N LYS A 317 0.54 4.37 -29.25
CA LYS A 317 0.69 3.59 -30.51
C LYS A 317 1.66 4.25 -31.49
N CYS A 318 2.36 5.27 -31.03
CA CYS A 318 3.31 6.01 -31.81
C CYS A 318 4.52 6.38 -30.96
N CYS A 319 4.50 7.56 -30.36
CA CYS A 319 5.65 8.13 -29.67
C CYS A 319 5.85 7.52 -28.28
N GLY A 320 4.81 6.92 -27.72
CA GLY A 320 4.84 6.04 -26.56
C GLY A 320 4.58 4.58 -26.92
N ALA A 321 4.92 4.13 -28.14
CA ALA A 321 4.89 2.71 -28.51
C ALA A 321 6.30 2.13 -28.57
N ASP A 322 6.45 0.88 -28.09
CA ASP A 322 7.71 0.15 -28.10
C ASP A 322 8.33 0.09 -29.51
N GLY A 323 9.56 0.62 -29.64
CA GLY A 323 10.38 0.51 -30.84
C GLY A 323 10.14 1.55 -31.96
N ALA A 324 9.44 2.67 -31.70
CA ALA A 324 9.30 3.74 -32.70
C ALA A 324 10.63 4.51 -32.92
N PRO A 325 11.03 4.81 -34.17
CA PRO A 325 12.29 5.49 -34.44
C PRO A 325 12.27 6.93 -33.92
N SER A 326 13.33 7.26 -33.18
CA SER A 326 13.60 8.55 -32.56
C SER A 326 13.96 9.63 -33.59
N SER A 327 13.00 10.02 -34.40
CA SER A 327 13.11 11.22 -35.23
C SER A 327 11.74 11.85 -35.38
N LEU A 328 11.43 12.81 -34.49
CA LEU A 328 10.84 14.11 -34.80
C LEU A 328 10.58 14.86 -33.48
N HIS A 329 11.30 16.00 -33.38
CA HIS A 329 11.23 17.15 -32.48
C HIS A 329 10.11 17.25 -31.44
#